data_AF-A0AAJ0B6C8-F1
#
_entry.id   AF-A0AAJ0B6C8-F1
#
_cell.length_a   1.000
_cell.length_b   1.000
_cell.length_c   1.000
_cell.angle_alpha   90.00
_cell.angle_beta   90.00
_cell.angle_gamma   90.00
#
_symmetry.space_group_name_H-M   'P 1'
#
loop_
_entity.id
_entity.type
_entity.pdbx_description
1 polymer ?
#
loop_
_entity_poly.entity_id
_entity_poly.type
_entity_poly.pdbx_seq_one_letter_code
_entity_poly.pdbx_strand_id
1 'polypeptide(L)'
;MHTSCCASLYAAASPNCVCRVLPISLFSVDKNMSTAAMEVFYRTTQFTVRHDDLSSVLKWLPGTALPLIRYLGIIITPEQCFLWNGHGRTPTPAHPPWHLQQVAAVLFPPKDKSRVFKPRSRPSITPRKAFRKVLCDLAAARMTVELPGLDLTLDLGATYAFADIFIPEMNENDEDRFRWIYDFYLDVAKCVREILMKPGQYMVNSVRFRLGTFTDLEPWLEREVMGERFMGSVERPVEKGRARILAERVPRYHPRE
;
A
#
# COMPACT_ATOMS: atom_id res chain seq x y z
N MET A 1 21.49 -4.32 -21.79
CA MET A 1 22.40 -4.11 -20.64
C MET A 1 22.41 -2.63 -20.31
N HIS A 2 21.71 -2.20 -19.25
CA HIS A 2 21.83 -0.83 -18.74
C HIS A 2 23.02 -0.80 -17.78
N THR A 3 24.15 -0.27 -18.22
CA THR A 3 25.28 0.06 -17.35
C THR A 3 24.81 1.10 -16.32
N SER A 4 24.80 0.70 -15.06
CA SER A 4 24.57 1.59 -13.91
C SER A 4 25.42 2.85 -14.05
N CYS A 5 24.79 4.01 -14.22
CA CYS A 5 25.45 5.30 -14.44
C CYS A 5 26.11 5.89 -13.17
N CYS A 6 26.01 5.20 -12.04
CA CYS A 6 26.56 5.68 -10.77
C CYS A 6 27.67 4.76 -10.28
N ALA A 7 28.91 5.27 -10.31
CA ALA A 7 29.94 4.80 -9.39
C ALA A 7 29.47 5.10 -7.96
N SER A 8 29.77 4.23 -7.00
CA SER A 8 29.24 4.25 -5.63
C SER A 8 29.53 5.53 -4.82
N LEU A 9 30.31 6.47 -5.35
CA LEU A 9 30.87 7.60 -4.61
C LEU A 9 30.77 8.97 -5.31
N TYR A 10 30.24 9.07 -6.53
CA TYR A 10 30.19 10.35 -7.26
C TYR A 10 28.79 10.66 -7.80
N ALA A 11 28.49 11.97 -7.87
CA ALA A 11 27.27 12.51 -8.44
C ALA A 11 27.07 12.02 -9.89
N ALA A 12 25.81 12.02 -10.34
CA ALA A 12 25.40 11.56 -11.66
C ALA A 12 26.31 12.06 -12.79
N ALA A 13 26.96 11.14 -13.52
CA ALA A 13 27.83 11.46 -14.65
C ALA A 13 27.07 11.88 -15.92
N SER A 14 25.74 11.75 -15.92
CA SER A 14 24.87 12.09 -17.05
C SER A 14 23.61 12.80 -16.56
N PRO A 15 23.10 13.81 -17.29
CA PRO A 15 21.81 14.45 -16.98
C PRO A 15 20.62 13.49 -17.08
N ASN A 16 20.77 12.35 -17.79
CA ASN A 16 19.74 11.31 -17.91
C ASN A 16 19.90 10.17 -16.89
N CYS A 17 20.82 10.32 -15.94
CA CYS A 17 21.07 9.33 -14.91
C CYS A 17 19.94 9.35 -13.86
N VAL A 18 19.31 8.20 -13.65
CA VAL A 18 18.19 8.05 -12.69
C VAL A 18 18.68 7.89 -11.25
N CYS A 19 19.94 7.48 -11.04
CA CYS A 19 20.47 7.36 -9.69
C CYS A 19 20.90 8.74 -9.15
N ARG A 20 20.05 9.28 -8.28
CA ARG A 20 20.28 10.53 -7.54
C ARG A 20 20.86 10.18 -6.17
N VAL A 21 22.15 9.87 -6.13
CA VAL A 21 22.87 9.80 -4.84
C VAL A 21 23.22 11.22 -4.45
N LEU A 22 22.51 11.77 -3.47
CA LEU A 22 22.88 13.05 -2.85
C LEU A 22 24.12 12.80 -1.98
N PRO A 23 25.27 13.44 -2.26
CA PRO A 23 26.45 13.30 -1.41
C PRO A 23 26.14 13.77 0.01
N ILE A 24 26.46 12.94 1.01
CA ILE A 24 26.21 13.26 2.43
C ILE A 24 26.94 14.55 2.83
N SER A 25 28.08 14.85 2.21
CA SER A 25 28.85 16.07 2.42
C SER A 25 28.03 17.35 2.20
N LEU A 26 27.03 17.35 1.31
CA LEU A 26 26.16 18.51 1.08
C LEU A 26 25.37 18.93 2.32
N PHE A 27 25.08 18.00 3.23
CA PHE A 27 24.38 18.32 4.48
C PHE A 27 25.28 18.98 5.53
N SER A 28 26.61 18.99 5.31
CA SER A 28 27.62 19.46 6.26
C SER A 28 28.34 20.75 5.87
N VAL A 29 28.15 21.26 4.64
CA VAL A 29 28.86 22.46 4.15
C VAL A 29 28.32 23.74 4.79
N ASP A 30 27.05 24.06 4.55
CA ASP A 30 26.38 25.22 5.11
C ASP A 30 24.86 24.98 5.25
N LYS A 31 24.20 25.82 6.05
CA LYS A 31 22.78 25.67 6.37
C LYS A 31 21.87 25.82 5.14
N ASN A 32 22.23 26.68 4.19
CA ASN A 32 21.42 26.92 3.00
C ASN A 32 21.54 25.74 2.04
N MET A 33 22.76 25.23 1.80
CA MET A 33 22.96 24.01 1.00
C MET A 33 22.33 22.79 1.64
N SER A 34 22.43 22.62 2.96
CA SER A 34 21.77 21.52 3.67
C SER A 34 20.25 21.59 3.52
N THR A 35 19.67 22.79 3.63
CA THR A 35 18.22 22.99 3.43
C THR A 35 17.80 22.66 1.99
N ALA A 36 18.54 23.15 0.99
CA ALA A 36 18.27 22.85 -0.42
C ALA A 36 18.44 21.36 -0.74
N ALA A 37 19.47 20.71 -0.19
CA ALA A 37 19.71 19.28 -0.35
C ALA A 37 18.57 18.45 0.28
N MET A 38 18.09 18.84 1.45
CA MET A 38 16.93 18.20 2.10
C MET A 38 15.66 18.37 1.28
N GLU A 39 15.44 19.55 0.71
CA GLU A 39 14.29 19.80 -0.16
C GLU A 39 14.30 18.90 -1.41
N VAL A 40 15.45 18.80 -2.08
CA VAL A 40 15.62 17.89 -3.21
C VAL A 40 15.44 16.43 -2.77
N PHE A 41 16.03 16.04 -1.64
CA PHE A 41 15.91 14.69 -1.08
C PHE A 41 14.44 14.30 -0.89
N TYR A 42 13.66 15.09 -0.14
CA TYR A 42 12.27 14.75 0.15
C TYR A 42 11.37 14.79 -1.09
N ARG A 43 11.63 15.69 -2.04
CA ARG A 43 10.84 15.80 -3.27
C ARG A 43 11.06 14.65 -4.24
N THR A 44 12.23 14.05 -4.21
CA THR A 44 12.65 13.09 -5.25
C THR A 44 12.73 11.66 -4.75
N THR A 45 12.79 11.46 -3.43
CA THR A 45 12.88 10.14 -2.82
C THR A 45 11.50 9.51 -2.69
N GLN A 46 11.37 8.26 -3.10
CA GLN A 46 10.21 7.43 -2.80
C GLN A 46 10.38 6.80 -1.41
N PHE A 47 9.66 7.34 -0.42
CA PHE A 47 9.64 6.78 0.92
C PHE A 47 8.71 5.59 0.96
N THR A 48 9.18 4.44 1.40
CA THR A 48 8.33 3.26 1.58
C THR A 48 8.30 2.89 3.04
N VAL A 49 7.10 2.87 3.63
CA VAL A 49 6.91 2.68 5.07
C VAL A 49 5.86 1.60 5.29
N ARG A 50 6.07 0.75 6.29
CA ARG A 50 5.04 -0.18 6.74
C ARG A 50 3.91 0.60 7.39
N HIS A 51 2.66 0.19 7.21
CA HIS A 51 1.53 0.98 7.72
C HIS A 51 1.56 1.16 9.26
N ASP A 52 2.08 0.18 10.01
CA ASP A 52 2.22 0.24 11.47
C ASP A 52 3.29 1.23 11.94
N ASP A 53 4.31 1.45 11.13
CA ASP A 53 5.40 2.37 11.43
C ASP A 53 5.10 3.81 10.97
N LEU A 54 4.12 4.00 10.08
CA LEU A 54 3.92 5.29 9.43
C LEU A 54 3.57 6.41 10.42
N SER A 55 2.72 6.18 11.43
CA SER A 55 2.45 7.18 12.46
C SER A 55 3.71 7.56 13.26
N SER A 56 4.64 6.63 13.46
CA SER A 56 5.91 6.93 14.11
C SER A 56 6.80 7.74 13.19
N VAL A 57 6.98 7.30 11.93
CA VAL A 57 7.78 8.01 10.93
C VAL A 57 7.29 9.44 10.73
N LEU A 58 5.97 9.66 10.62
CA LEU A 58 5.40 11.00 10.50
C LEU A 58 5.74 11.92 11.69
N LYS A 59 5.88 11.38 12.90
CA LYS A 59 6.30 12.15 14.09
C LYS A 59 7.80 12.45 14.13
N TRP A 60 8.61 11.57 13.53
CA TRP A 60 10.07 11.74 13.46
C TRP A 60 10.50 12.69 12.34
N LEU A 61 9.66 12.86 11.31
CA LEU A 61 9.93 13.80 10.25
C LEU A 61 9.90 15.24 10.79
N PRO A 62 10.88 16.09 10.42
CA PRO A 62 10.78 17.52 10.66
C PRO A 62 9.46 18.06 10.10
N GLY A 63 8.79 18.98 10.80
CA GLY A 63 7.53 19.56 10.32
C GLY A 63 7.64 20.21 8.93
N THR A 64 8.83 20.68 8.56
CA THR A 64 9.14 21.23 7.24
C THR A 64 9.33 20.17 6.14
N ALA A 65 9.56 18.90 6.49
CA ALA A 65 9.84 17.83 5.55
C ALA A 65 8.57 17.26 4.89
N LEU A 66 7.49 17.11 5.66
CA LEU A 66 6.25 16.50 5.17
C LEU A 66 5.65 17.23 3.95
N PRO A 67 5.65 18.57 3.90
CA PRO A 67 5.32 19.33 2.69
C PRO A 67 6.06 18.94 1.41
N LEU A 68 7.30 18.50 1.58
CA LEU A 68 8.24 18.24 0.51
C LEU A 68 8.13 16.81 -0.03
N ILE A 69 7.55 15.89 0.75
CA ILE A 69 7.33 14.50 0.33
C ILE A 69 6.32 14.48 -0.81
N ARG A 70 6.78 13.99 -1.97
CA ARG A 70 5.97 13.76 -3.17
C ARG A 70 5.58 12.31 -3.35
N TYR A 71 6.46 11.37 -3.00
CA TYR A 71 6.27 9.96 -3.28
C TYR A 71 6.24 9.17 -1.96
N LEU A 72 5.08 8.60 -1.64
CA LEU A 72 4.90 7.78 -0.43
C LEU A 72 4.35 6.40 -0.81
N GLY A 73 5.11 5.37 -0.48
CA GLY A 73 4.70 3.97 -0.49
C GLY A 73 4.24 3.54 0.90
N ILE A 74 3.06 2.93 0.99
CA ILE A 74 2.57 2.28 2.20
C ILE A 74 2.52 0.78 1.95
N ILE A 75 3.26 0.01 2.73
CA ILE A 75 3.25 -1.45 2.67
C ILE A 75 2.25 -1.99 3.71
N ILE A 76 1.32 -2.81 3.24
CA ILE A 76 0.48 -3.64 4.12
C ILE A 76 1.10 -5.03 4.18
N THR A 77 1.58 -5.41 5.37
CA THR A 77 2.23 -6.71 5.56
C THR A 77 1.20 -7.85 5.52
N PRO A 78 1.64 -9.11 5.32
CA PRO A 78 0.69 -10.22 5.29
C PRO A 78 -0.07 -10.35 6.62
N GLU A 79 0.56 -10.10 7.77
CA GLU A 79 -0.11 -10.11 9.09
C GLU A 79 -1.23 -9.06 9.16
N GLN A 80 -1.00 -7.88 8.59
CA GLN A 80 -1.95 -6.77 8.63
C GLN A 80 -3.12 -7.01 7.67
N CYS A 81 -2.81 -7.54 6.49
CA CYS A 81 -3.81 -7.98 5.53
C CYS A 81 -4.74 -8.99 6.18
N PHE A 82 -4.18 -10.04 6.78
CA PHE A 82 -4.91 -11.08 7.49
C PHE A 82 -5.81 -10.55 8.62
N LEU A 83 -5.29 -9.63 9.44
CA LEU A 83 -6.02 -9.07 10.57
C LEU A 83 -6.96 -7.91 10.17
N TRP A 84 -7.04 -7.54 8.89
CA TRP A 84 -7.64 -6.29 8.42
C TRP A 84 -9.02 -5.98 9.01
N ASN A 85 -10.00 -6.88 8.80
CA ASN A 85 -11.37 -6.72 9.28
C ASN A 85 -11.61 -7.26 10.70
N GLY A 86 -10.54 -7.61 11.42
CA GLY A 86 -10.69 -8.19 12.75
C GLY A 86 -11.36 -9.57 12.70
N HIS A 87 -11.02 -10.41 11.73
CA HIS A 87 -11.37 -11.84 11.70
C HIS A 87 -10.83 -12.66 12.90
N GLY A 88 -10.37 -11.99 13.96
CA GLY A 88 -10.36 -12.51 15.32
C GLY A 88 -11.71 -12.44 16.05
N ARG A 89 -12.81 -12.03 15.39
CA ARG A 89 -14.17 -12.36 15.84
C ARG A 89 -14.44 -13.81 15.50
N THR A 90 -15.08 -14.52 16.43
CA THR A 90 -15.40 -15.95 16.39
C THR A 90 -15.68 -16.41 14.96
N PRO A 91 -14.97 -17.45 14.48
CA PRO A 91 -15.24 -18.01 13.16
C PRO A 91 -16.73 -18.26 13.03
N THR A 92 -17.35 -17.71 11.99
CA THR A 92 -18.63 -18.25 11.57
C THR A 92 -18.40 -19.73 11.25
N PRO A 93 -19.38 -20.63 11.45
CA PRO A 93 -19.23 -22.06 11.14
C PRO A 93 -18.74 -22.34 9.71
N ALA A 94 -18.90 -21.38 8.80
CA ALA A 94 -18.45 -21.43 7.41
C ALA A 94 -16.95 -21.18 7.18
N HIS A 95 -16.19 -20.65 8.16
CA HIS A 95 -14.77 -20.33 7.98
C HIS A 95 -13.93 -20.89 9.13
N PRO A 96 -13.39 -22.11 8.98
CA PRO A 96 -12.67 -22.76 10.06
C PRO A 96 -11.40 -21.99 10.51
N PRO A 97 -11.14 -21.90 11.83
CA PRO A 97 -9.99 -21.18 12.39
C PRO A 97 -8.63 -21.86 12.19
N TRP A 98 -8.56 -23.09 11.67
CA TRP A 98 -7.31 -23.83 11.53
C TRP A 98 -6.45 -23.36 10.34
N HIS A 99 -7.06 -22.82 9.28
CA HIS A 99 -6.34 -22.21 8.16
C HIS A 99 -5.51 -20.98 8.57
N LEU A 100 -6.01 -20.24 9.56
CA LEU A 100 -5.38 -19.04 10.10
C LEU A 100 -4.03 -19.33 10.75
N GLN A 101 -3.91 -20.47 11.44
CA GLN A 101 -2.66 -20.91 12.06
C GLN A 101 -1.70 -21.52 11.05
N GLN A 102 -2.21 -22.23 10.02
CA GLN A 102 -1.38 -22.80 8.95
C GLN A 102 -0.74 -21.70 8.11
N VAL A 103 -1.51 -20.69 7.68
CA VAL A 103 -0.96 -19.55 6.93
C VAL A 103 0.04 -18.78 7.77
N ALA A 104 -0.27 -18.52 9.04
CA ALA A 104 0.67 -17.87 9.93
C ALA A 104 1.95 -18.71 10.13
N ALA A 105 1.84 -20.04 10.21
CA ALA A 105 2.99 -20.94 10.34
C ALA A 105 3.83 -21.02 9.06
N VAL A 106 3.21 -20.95 7.88
CA VAL A 106 3.90 -21.00 6.57
C VAL A 106 4.52 -19.65 6.20
N LEU A 107 3.80 -18.54 6.41
CA LEU A 107 4.27 -17.19 6.06
C LEU A 107 5.17 -16.57 7.11
N PHE A 108 4.99 -16.94 8.38
CA PHE A 108 5.80 -16.48 9.50
C PHE A 108 6.41 -17.69 10.21
N PRO A 109 7.21 -18.52 9.50
CA PRO A 109 7.86 -19.65 10.13
C PRO A 109 8.71 -19.08 11.26
N PRO A 110 8.61 -19.63 12.49
CA PRO A 110 9.38 -19.13 13.60
C PRO A 110 10.86 -19.29 13.25
N LYS A 111 11.51 -18.16 12.90
CA LYS A 111 12.96 -18.12 12.60
C LYS A 111 13.82 -18.62 13.76
N ASP A 112 13.18 -18.77 14.93
CA ASP A 112 13.74 -19.31 16.14
C ASP A 112 12.66 -20.21 16.76
N LYS A 113 12.91 -21.52 16.91
CA LYS A 113 11.95 -22.49 17.49
C LYS A 113 11.51 -22.10 18.91
N SER A 114 12.22 -21.17 19.56
CA SER A 114 11.85 -20.58 20.86
C SER A 114 10.80 -19.47 20.77
N ARG A 115 10.61 -18.85 19.60
CA ARG A 115 9.57 -17.84 19.34
C ARG A 115 8.34 -18.51 18.76
N VAL A 116 7.60 -19.23 19.61
CA VAL A 116 6.16 -19.44 19.37
C VAL A 116 5.59 -18.06 19.03
N PHE A 117 4.88 -17.94 17.89
CA PHE A 117 4.12 -16.74 17.55
C PHE A 117 3.08 -16.56 18.65
N LYS A 118 3.48 -15.92 19.75
CA LYS A 118 2.57 -15.37 20.72
C LYS A 118 2.08 -14.11 20.02
N PRO A 119 0.83 -14.08 19.50
CA PRO A 119 0.30 -12.83 18.99
C PRO A 119 0.54 -11.81 20.09
N ARG A 120 1.36 -10.78 19.79
CA ARG A 120 1.56 -9.66 20.72
C ARG A 120 0.17 -9.27 21.18
N SER A 121 -0.02 -9.22 22.50
CA SER A 121 -1.27 -8.86 23.20
C SER A 121 -2.25 -8.16 22.26
N ARG A 122 -3.43 -8.78 22.03
CA ARG A 122 -4.44 -8.35 21.03
C ARG A 122 -4.34 -6.84 20.82
N PRO A 123 -3.89 -6.37 19.64
CA PRO A 123 -3.72 -4.94 19.44
C PRO A 123 -5.07 -4.28 19.72
N SER A 124 -5.05 -3.20 20.51
CA SER A 124 -6.26 -2.47 20.89
C SER A 124 -7.00 -1.88 19.68
N ILE A 125 -6.33 -1.86 18.52
CA ILE A 125 -6.79 -1.29 17.26
C ILE A 125 -6.58 -2.33 16.14
N THR A 126 -7.61 -2.54 15.30
CA THR A 126 -7.47 -3.40 14.11
C THR A 126 -6.59 -2.73 13.06
N PRO A 127 -5.86 -3.48 12.20
CA PRO A 127 -5.06 -2.89 11.12
C PRO A 127 -5.86 -1.92 10.23
N ARG A 128 -7.11 -2.23 9.91
CA ARG A 128 -8.00 -1.31 9.18
C ARG A 128 -8.18 0.04 9.90
N LYS A 129 -8.40 0.02 11.22
CA LYS A 129 -8.53 1.26 12.00
C LYS A 129 -7.21 2.00 12.10
N ALA A 130 -6.09 1.29 12.27
CA ALA A 130 -4.76 1.88 12.29
C ALA A 130 -4.42 2.52 10.94
N PHE A 131 -4.72 1.85 9.82
CA PHE A 131 -4.58 2.39 8.48
C PHE A 131 -5.40 3.66 8.26
N ARG A 132 -6.69 3.65 8.63
CA ARG A 132 -7.52 4.87 8.55
C ARG A 132 -6.94 6.00 9.40
N LYS A 133 -6.47 5.71 10.61
CA LYS A 133 -5.82 6.69 11.48
C LYS A 133 -4.58 7.29 10.79
N VAL A 134 -3.74 6.46 10.19
CA VAL A 134 -2.54 6.87 9.46
C VAL A 134 -2.89 7.79 8.28
N LEU A 135 -3.92 7.45 7.50
CA LEU A 135 -4.40 8.33 6.43
C LEU A 135 -4.93 9.67 6.96
N CYS A 136 -5.64 9.65 8.10
CA CYS A 136 -6.10 10.88 8.75
C CYS A 136 -4.94 11.74 9.26
N ASP A 137 -3.93 11.12 9.89
CA ASP A 137 -2.72 11.82 10.35
C ASP A 137 -1.99 12.47 9.17
N LEU A 138 -1.87 11.75 8.05
CA LEU A 138 -1.29 12.25 6.79
C LEU A 138 -2.10 13.41 6.21
N ALA A 139 -3.43 13.29 6.17
CA ALA A 139 -4.31 14.36 5.69
C ALA A 139 -4.19 15.61 6.57
N ALA A 140 -4.27 15.45 7.90
CA ALA A 140 -4.19 16.56 8.84
C ALA A 140 -2.86 17.30 8.75
N ALA A 141 -1.75 16.57 8.68
CA ALA A 141 -0.43 17.16 8.62
C ALA A 141 -0.14 17.84 7.26
N ARG A 142 -0.93 17.52 6.22
CA ARG A 142 -0.85 18.14 4.90
C ARG A 142 -1.87 19.26 4.67
N MET A 143 -2.92 19.40 5.49
CA MET A 143 -3.90 20.48 5.38
C MET A 143 -3.36 21.85 5.84
N THR A 144 -2.29 21.89 6.62
CA THR A 144 -1.74 23.13 7.20
C THR A 144 -0.91 23.95 6.21
N VAL A 145 -0.61 23.40 5.04
CA VAL A 145 0.24 24.04 4.02
C VAL A 145 -0.40 23.77 2.66
N GLU A 146 -0.36 24.72 1.72
CA GLU A 146 -0.72 24.42 0.33
C GLU A 146 0.30 23.45 -0.25
N LEU A 147 -0.05 22.16 -0.22
CA LEU A 147 0.86 21.11 -0.63
C LEU A 147 0.60 20.67 -2.05
N PRO A 148 1.62 20.71 -2.91
CA PRO A 148 1.61 19.96 -4.14
C PRO A 148 1.27 18.48 -3.90
N GLY A 149 0.55 17.92 -4.86
CA GLY A 149 -0.10 16.62 -4.71
C GLY A 149 0.87 15.49 -4.38
N LEU A 150 0.36 14.51 -3.64
CA LEU A 150 1.08 13.30 -3.25
C LEU A 150 0.88 12.22 -4.32
N ASP A 151 1.96 11.60 -4.75
CA ASP A 151 1.95 10.35 -5.49
C ASP A 151 2.03 9.19 -4.49
N LEU A 152 0.93 8.48 -4.33
CA LEU A 152 0.74 7.43 -3.32
C LEU A 152 0.90 6.06 -3.97
N THR A 153 1.76 5.21 -3.44
CA THR A 153 1.82 3.78 -3.79
C THR A 153 1.29 2.96 -2.62
N LEU A 154 0.36 2.05 -2.88
CA LEU A 154 -0.18 1.12 -1.90
C LEU A 154 0.29 -0.27 -2.27
N ASP A 155 1.17 -0.83 -1.45
CA ASP A 155 1.70 -2.18 -1.65
C ASP A 155 0.85 -3.20 -0.89
N LEU A 156 0.03 -3.90 -1.67
CA LEU A 156 -0.87 -4.97 -1.26
C LEU A 156 -0.35 -6.32 -1.78
N GLY A 157 0.93 -6.39 -2.18
CA GLY A 157 1.59 -7.58 -2.71
C GLY A 157 1.56 -8.76 -1.75
N ALA A 158 1.44 -8.49 -0.46
CA ALA A 158 1.29 -9.48 0.60
C ALA A 158 0.12 -10.47 0.38
N THR A 159 -0.91 -10.08 -0.37
CA THR A 159 -2.03 -10.96 -0.74
C THR A 159 -1.61 -12.14 -1.61
N TYR A 160 -0.54 -12.00 -2.41
CA TYR A 160 -0.01 -13.10 -3.23
C TYR A 160 0.39 -14.29 -2.36
N ALA A 161 0.99 -14.02 -1.20
CA ALA A 161 1.43 -15.05 -0.28
C ALA A 161 0.25 -15.89 0.27
N PHE A 162 -0.95 -15.30 0.34
CA PHE A 162 -2.16 -16.05 0.68
C PHE A 162 -2.65 -16.86 -0.51
N ALA A 163 -2.72 -16.25 -1.70
CA ALA A 163 -3.17 -16.97 -2.88
C ALA A 163 -2.26 -18.17 -3.19
N ASP A 164 -0.94 -18.01 -3.18
CA ASP A 164 0.04 -19.05 -3.54
C ASP A 164 -0.03 -20.27 -2.63
N ILE A 165 -0.26 -20.07 -1.32
CA ILE A 165 -0.44 -21.18 -0.36
C ILE A 165 -1.70 -21.99 -0.68
N PHE A 166 -2.76 -21.33 -1.15
CA PHE A 166 -4.08 -21.96 -1.27
C PHE A 166 -4.41 -22.43 -2.68
N ILE A 167 -3.82 -21.83 -3.72
CA ILE A 167 -4.07 -22.19 -5.13
C ILE A 167 -3.93 -23.70 -5.38
N PRO A 168 -2.91 -24.42 -4.85
CA PRO A 168 -2.77 -25.85 -5.12
C PRO A 168 -3.90 -26.73 -4.56
N GLU A 169 -4.59 -26.28 -3.51
CA GLU A 169 -5.65 -27.03 -2.81
C GLU A 169 -7.05 -26.48 -3.11
N MET A 170 -7.16 -25.51 -4.03
CA MET A 170 -8.42 -24.86 -4.34
C MET A 170 -9.42 -25.81 -5.00
N ASN A 171 -10.64 -25.79 -4.48
CA ASN A 171 -11.83 -26.30 -5.15
C ASN A 171 -12.85 -25.18 -5.39
N GLU A 172 -13.96 -25.51 -6.06
CA GLU A 172 -15.03 -24.55 -6.38
C GLU A 172 -15.64 -23.87 -5.14
N ASN A 173 -15.51 -24.45 -3.94
CA ASN A 173 -16.01 -23.87 -2.69
C ASN A 173 -15.02 -22.91 -2.01
N ASP A 174 -13.79 -22.76 -2.52
CA ASP A 174 -12.80 -21.81 -1.99
C ASP A 174 -12.99 -20.38 -2.53
N GLU A 175 -14.14 -20.14 -3.17
CA GLU A 175 -14.64 -18.86 -3.69
C GLU A 175 -14.51 -17.71 -2.67
N ASP A 176 -14.91 -17.99 -1.43
CA ASP A 176 -14.92 -17.03 -0.33
C ASP A 176 -13.52 -16.51 0.02
N ARG A 177 -12.46 -17.28 -0.29
CA ARG A 177 -11.07 -16.88 -0.03
C ARG A 177 -10.63 -15.74 -0.95
N PHE A 178 -11.02 -15.79 -2.23
CA PHE A 178 -10.72 -14.72 -3.20
C PHE A 178 -11.60 -13.51 -2.99
N ARG A 179 -12.86 -13.74 -2.60
CA ARG A 179 -13.76 -12.66 -2.23
C ARG A 179 -13.19 -11.83 -1.09
N TRP A 180 -12.56 -12.46 -0.10
CA TRP A 180 -11.90 -11.73 0.98
C TRP A 180 -10.76 -10.83 0.48
N ILE A 181 -9.88 -11.31 -0.43
CA ILE A 181 -8.80 -10.50 -1.02
C ILE A 181 -9.40 -9.30 -1.78
N TYR A 182 -10.44 -9.55 -2.57
CA TYR A 182 -11.14 -8.52 -3.32
C TYR A 182 -11.76 -7.46 -2.39
N ASP A 183 -12.53 -7.89 -1.38
CA ASP A 183 -13.16 -7.00 -0.41
C ASP A 183 -12.12 -6.20 0.39
N PHE A 184 -10.95 -6.79 0.66
CA PHE A 184 -9.81 -6.09 1.25
C PHE A 184 -9.29 -4.96 0.34
N TYR A 185 -9.05 -5.23 -0.94
CA TYR A 185 -8.62 -4.19 -1.90
C TYR A 185 -9.64 -3.06 -2.01
N LEU A 186 -10.94 -3.40 -2.10
CA LEU A 186 -12.02 -2.43 -2.12
C LEU A 186 -12.01 -1.54 -0.89
N ASP A 187 -11.83 -2.13 0.29
CA ASP A 187 -11.85 -1.40 1.54
C ASP A 187 -10.65 -0.45 1.65
N VAL A 188 -9.46 -0.88 1.23
CA VAL A 188 -8.26 -0.03 1.16
C VAL A 188 -8.52 1.16 0.23
N ALA A 189 -9.00 0.92 -1.00
CA ALA A 189 -9.29 1.98 -1.96
C ALA A 189 -10.35 2.96 -1.44
N LYS A 190 -11.44 2.45 -0.84
CA LYS A 190 -12.47 3.29 -0.20
C LYS A 190 -11.90 4.16 0.91
N CYS A 191 -11.07 3.59 1.79
CA CYS A 191 -10.42 4.37 2.86
C CYS A 191 -9.58 5.53 2.30
N VAL A 192 -8.81 5.27 1.23
CA VAL A 192 -7.97 6.28 0.59
C VAL A 192 -8.83 7.38 -0.03
N ARG A 193 -9.87 7.00 -0.78
CA ARG A 193 -10.82 7.95 -1.38
C ARG A 193 -11.50 8.84 -0.32
N GLU A 194 -12.08 8.23 0.70
CA GLU A 194 -12.84 8.93 1.74
C GLU A 194 -11.99 9.94 2.52
N ILE A 195 -10.70 9.63 2.72
CA ILE A 195 -9.83 10.41 3.60
C ILE A 195 -8.98 11.41 2.81
N LEU A 196 -8.36 10.99 1.71
CA LEU A 196 -7.39 11.80 0.95
C LEU A 196 -7.98 12.51 -0.27
N MET A 197 -9.22 12.17 -0.67
CA MET A 197 -9.89 12.71 -1.86
C MET A 197 -11.22 13.37 -1.52
N LYS A 198 -11.29 14.07 -0.38
CA LYS A 198 -12.49 14.81 0.01
C LYS A 198 -12.80 15.91 -1.03
N PRO A 199 -14.09 16.19 -1.31
CA PRO A 199 -14.47 17.29 -2.20
C PRO A 199 -13.81 18.60 -1.78
N GLY A 200 -13.14 19.27 -2.72
CA GLY A 200 -12.38 20.51 -2.47
C GLY A 200 -10.98 20.32 -1.87
N GLN A 201 -10.56 19.09 -1.56
CA GLN A 201 -9.23 18.77 -1.05
C GLN A 201 -8.63 17.59 -1.83
N TYR A 202 -7.96 17.91 -2.93
CA TYR A 202 -7.28 16.93 -3.77
C TYR A 202 -5.83 16.79 -3.33
N MET A 203 -5.60 15.97 -2.29
CA MET A 203 -4.27 15.83 -1.70
C MET A 203 -3.36 14.88 -2.47
N VAL A 204 -3.96 13.97 -3.23
CA VAL A 204 -3.28 12.93 -4.01
C VAL A 204 -3.34 13.28 -5.49
N ASN A 205 -2.16 13.35 -6.12
CA ASN A 205 -1.98 13.61 -7.54
C ASN A 205 -2.11 12.32 -8.37
N SER A 206 -1.50 11.24 -7.88
CA SER A 206 -1.65 9.91 -8.44
C SER A 206 -1.70 8.87 -7.32
N VAL A 207 -2.39 7.78 -7.57
CA VAL A 207 -2.36 6.60 -6.72
C VAL A 207 -1.96 5.41 -7.58
N ARG A 208 -1.16 4.51 -7.03
CA ARG A 208 -0.77 3.26 -7.67
C ARG A 208 -0.96 2.10 -6.71
N PHE A 209 -1.49 0.99 -7.20
CA PHE A 209 -1.68 -0.21 -6.39
C PHE A 209 -0.73 -1.32 -6.85
N ARG A 210 0.20 -1.73 -5.98
CA ARG A 210 0.96 -2.96 -6.20
C ARG A 210 0.16 -4.12 -5.63
N LEU A 211 -0.57 -4.81 -6.49
CA LEU A 211 -1.41 -5.94 -6.09
C LEU A 211 -0.61 -7.23 -6.15
N GLY A 212 -0.88 -8.15 -5.20
CA GLY A 212 -0.27 -9.47 -5.21
C GLY A 212 -1.08 -10.44 -6.06
N THR A 213 -2.37 -10.54 -5.74
CA THR A 213 -3.36 -11.27 -6.52
C THR A 213 -4.21 -10.27 -7.31
N PHE A 214 -4.74 -10.65 -8.49
CA PHE A 214 -5.60 -9.80 -9.33
C PHE A 214 -4.94 -8.49 -9.80
N THR A 215 -3.76 -8.58 -10.44
CA THR A 215 -3.04 -7.40 -10.95
C THR A 215 -3.84 -6.59 -11.97
N ASP A 216 -4.81 -7.20 -12.63
CA ASP A 216 -5.76 -6.56 -13.55
C ASP A 216 -6.71 -5.57 -12.86
N LEU A 217 -6.86 -5.63 -11.53
CA LEU A 217 -7.66 -4.68 -10.75
C LEU A 217 -6.99 -3.32 -10.54
N GLU A 218 -5.68 -3.19 -10.74
CA GLU A 218 -4.92 -1.96 -10.46
C GLU A 218 -5.57 -0.72 -11.12
N PRO A 219 -5.82 -0.70 -12.45
CA PRO A 219 -6.47 0.44 -13.11
C PRO A 219 -7.86 0.79 -12.55
N TRP A 220 -8.61 -0.23 -12.12
CA TRP A 220 -9.96 -0.04 -11.61
C TRP A 220 -9.94 0.56 -10.20
N LEU A 221 -9.04 0.09 -9.32
CA LEU A 221 -8.85 0.65 -7.98
C LEU A 221 -8.33 2.09 -8.04
N GLU A 222 -7.40 2.38 -8.97
CA GLU A 222 -6.92 3.73 -9.21
C GLU A 222 -8.08 4.66 -9.59
N ARG A 223 -8.94 4.23 -10.52
CA ARG A 223 -10.14 5.00 -10.88
C ARG A 223 -11.10 5.15 -9.72
N GLU A 224 -11.33 4.11 -8.92
CA GLU A 224 -12.23 4.19 -7.76
C GLU A 224 -11.75 5.27 -6.77
N VAL A 225 -10.44 5.38 -6.54
CA VAL A 225 -9.85 6.40 -5.67
C VAL A 225 -9.84 7.79 -6.31
N MET A 226 -9.37 7.88 -7.55
CA MET A 226 -9.16 9.17 -8.23
C MET A 226 -10.47 9.76 -8.77
N GLY A 227 -11.48 8.96 -9.05
CA GLY A 227 -12.73 9.40 -9.70
C GLY A 227 -12.54 9.72 -11.19
N GLU A 228 -13.49 10.45 -11.77
CA GLU A 228 -13.59 10.69 -13.22
C GLU A 228 -12.47 11.59 -13.78
N ARG A 229 -11.76 12.35 -12.94
CA ARG A 229 -10.62 13.19 -13.35
C ARG A 229 -9.42 12.43 -13.94
N PHE A 230 -9.40 11.09 -13.83
CA PHE A 230 -8.32 10.24 -14.35
C PHE A 230 -8.72 9.41 -15.58
N MET A 231 -9.76 9.82 -16.32
CA MET A 231 -10.30 9.11 -17.50
C MET A 231 -9.35 8.99 -18.72
N GLY A 232 -8.05 9.33 -18.61
CA GLY A 232 -7.14 9.42 -19.76
C GLY A 232 -6.16 8.26 -19.97
N SER A 233 -6.00 7.33 -19.01
CA SER A 233 -4.80 6.46 -19.00
C SER A 233 -5.02 4.96 -19.18
N VAL A 234 -6.26 4.44 -19.09
CA VAL A 234 -6.52 3.01 -19.36
C VAL A 234 -7.88 2.83 -20.02
N GLU A 235 -7.88 2.36 -21.29
CA GLU A 235 -9.10 1.96 -22.00
C GLU A 235 -9.85 0.89 -21.20
N ARG A 236 -11.15 1.13 -21.05
CA ARG A 236 -12.09 0.29 -20.32
C ARG A 236 -12.35 -1.02 -21.06
N PRO A 237 -12.61 -2.13 -20.35
CA PRO A 237 -13.81 -2.92 -20.61
C PRO A 237 -15.02 -2.07 -20.21
N VAL A 238 -15.99 -1.92 -21.10
CA VAL A 238 -17.08 -0.91 -21.06
C VAL A 238 -17.98 -1.01 -19.81
N GLU A 239 -17.97 -2.12 -19.10
CA GLU A 239 -18.91 -2.40 -18.03
C GLU A 239 -18.44 -1.88 -16.67
N LYS A 240 -19.34 -1.23 -15.93
CA LYS A 240 -19.20 -0.92 -14.49
C LYS A 240 -19.29 -2.20 -13.62
N GLY A 241 -19.04 -3.38 -14.20
CA GLY A 241 -19.11 -4.68 -13.54
C GLY A 241 -17.84 -5.03 -12.75
N ARG A 242 -17.88 -6.14 -12.01
CA ARG A 242 -16.70 -6.73 -11.36
C ARG A 242 -15.65 -7.08 -12.42
N ALA A 243 -14.37 -7.03 -12.06
CA ALA A 243 -13.30 -7.28 -13.02
C ALA A 243 -13.44 -8.64 -13.72
N ARG A 244 -13.07 -8.65 -15.00
CA ARG A 244 -13.19 -9.79 -15.90
C ARG A 244 -12.55 -11.06 -15.36
N ILE A 245 -11.47 -10.98 -14.57
CA ILE A 245 -10.88 -12.16 -13.92
C ILE A 245 -11.78 -12.77 -12.84
N LEU A 246 -12.57 -11.97 -12.10
CA LEU A 246 -13.59 -12.52 -11.20
C LEU A 246 -14.72 -13.17 -11.99
N ALA A 247 -15.12 -12.57 -13.11
CA ALA A 247 -16.14 -13.14 -14.00
C ALA A 247 -15.68 -14.48 -14.63
N GLU A 248 -14.42 -14.57 -15.06
CA GLU A 248 -13.86 -15.74 -15.75
C GLU A 248 -13.39 -16.84 -14.79
N ARG A 249 -12.82 -16.49 -13.63
CA ARG A 249 -12.29 -17.47 -12.66
C ARG A 249 -13.24 -17.80 -11.53
N VAL A 250 -14.33 -17.04 -11.37
CA VAL A 250 -15.26 -17.19 -10.26
C VAL A 250 -16.72 -17.02 -10.72
N PRO A 251 -17.25 -17.97 -11.53
CA PRO A 251 -18.47 -17.77 -12.32
C PRO A 251 -19.77 -17.56 -11.52
N ARG A 252 -19.81 -18.00 -10.24
CA ARG A 252 -21.03 -17.95 -9.40
C ARG A 252 -21.29 -16.57 -8.77
N TYR A 253 -20.35 -15.63 -8.88
CA TYR A 253 -20.54 -14.26 -8.43
C TYR A 253 -21.26 -13.34 -9.41
N HIS A 254 -21.65 -13.85 -10.58
CA HIS A 254 -22.67 -13.21 -11.40
C HIS A 254 -24.03 -13.53 -10.80
N PRO A 255 -24.78 -12.56 -10.23
CA PRO A 255 -26.23 -12.68 -10.33
C PRO A 255 -26.52 -12.78 -11.84
N ARG A 256 -27.12 -13.88 -12.26
CA ARG A 256 -27.79 -13.93 -13.56
C ARG A 256 -28.94 -12.93 -13.44
N GLU A 257 -28.72 -11.73 -13.97
CA GLU A 257 -29.85 -10.91 -14.42
C GLU A 257 -30.51 -11.60 -15.61
#